data_AF-A0A5C1A7R5-F1
#
_entry.id   AF-A0A5C1A7R5-F1
#
_cell.length_a   1.000
_cell.length_b   1.000
_cell.length_c   1.000
_cell.angle_alpha   90.00
_cell.angle_beta   90.00
_cell.angle_gamma   90.00
#
_symmetry.space_group_name_H-M   'P 1'
#
loop_
_entity.id
_entity.type
_entity.pdbx_description
1 polymer ?
#
loop_
_entity_poly.entity_id
_entity_poly.type
_entity_poly.pdbx_seq_one_letter_code
_entity_poly.pdbx_strand_id
1 'polypeptide(L)'
;MTEAEWRGAKDLGDWGALLTFLGPAPRRKRRLFAVACCRRVWNLIADRGSRAAVEAAERFADGECDADELSARAAEAYAVADGLTEVARGVDGSECENPAMAAAVAAAESARGESSVTPQTVFDDAVWSVTWHARDALGSAEYQRTADDASAEAVVRREGAAQIELFCCVFNPFAPAFDPSWVSDTARSLAEAAYENRSFDRLPILADALEDAGCEEGELLGHLRGGGLHARGCWVVDLMLGRK
;
A
#
# COMPACT_ATOMS: atom_id res chain seq x y z
N MET A 1 -3.67 14.36 -16.63
CA MET A 1 -4.41 13.09 -16.59
C MET A 1 -5.86 13.40 -16.23
N THR A 2 -6.83 12.81 -16.92
CA THR A 2 -8.26 12.93 -16.63
C THR A 2 -8.70 11.90 -15.58
N GLU A 3 -9.89 12.06 -15.01
CA GLU A 3 -10.51 11.08 -14.09
C GLU A 3 -10.68 9.70 -14.76
N ALA A 4 -11.07 9.69 -16.04
CA ALA A 4 -11.19 8.45 -16.81
C ALA A 4 -9.84 7.76 -17.03
N GLU A 5 -8.79 8.52 -17.31
CA GLU A 5 -7.41 8.00 -17.41
C GLU A 5 -6.90 7.46 -16.07
N TRP A 6 -7.17 8.17 -14.96
CA TRP A 6 -6.81 7.71 -13.60
C TRP A 6 -7.45 6.36 -13.27
N ARG A 7 -8.76 6.21 -13.54
CA ARG A 7 -9.50 4.96 -13.30
C ARG A 7 -9.17 3.86 -14.29
N GLY A 8 -8.73 4.24 -15.49
CA GLY A 8 -8.33 3.33 -16.55
C GLY A 8 -6.94 2.73 -16.34
N ALA A 9 -6.11 3.33 -15.49
CA ALA A 9 -4.74 2.88 -15.23
C ALA A 9 -4.73 1.47 -14.63
N LYS A 10 -3.98 0.58 -15.26
CA LYS A 10 -3.91 -0.86 -14.93
C LYS A 10 -2.55 -1.48 -15.17
N ASP A 11 -1.67 -0.78 -15.89
CA ASP A 11 -0.41 -1.33 -16.35
C ASP A 11 0.78 -0.61 -15.73
N LEU A 12 1.91 -1.31 -15.61
CA LEU A 12 3.13 -0.74 -15.04
C LEU A 12 3.63 0.52 -15.80
N GLY A 13 3.26 0.67 -17.08
CA GLY A 13 3.55 1.88 -17.86
C GLY A 13 2.83 3.13 -17.35
N ASP A 14 1.72 2.98 -16.63
CA ASP A 14 0.91 4.09 -16.12
C ASP A 14 1.54 4.77 -14.90
N TRP A 15 2.44 4.09 -14.17
CA TRP A 15 3.07 4.60 -12.95
C TRP A 15 3.67 6.00 -13.12
N GLY A 16 4.42 6.23 -14.21
CA GLY A 16 5.04 7.54 -14.45
C GLY A 16 4.00 8.66 -14.56
N ALA A 17 2.90 8.41 -15.26
CA ALA A 17 1.83 9.39 -15.44
C ALA A 17 1.04 9.60 -14.13
N LEU A 18 0.71 8.51 -13.42
CA LEU A 18 0.02 8.54 -12.13
C LEU A 18 0.79 9.37 -11.10
N LEU A 19 2.07 9.08 -10.92
CA LEU A 19 2.91 9.74 -9.92
C LEU A 19 3.20 11.20 -10.29
N THR A 20 3.45 11.48 -11.57
CA THR A 20 3.64 12.86 -12.04
C THR A 20 2.38 13.69 -11.83
N PHE A 21 1.20 13.11 -12.09
CA PHE A 21 -0.08 13.81 -11.91
C PHE A 21 -0.44 14.00 -10.43
N LEU A 22 -0.24 12.97 -9.59
CA LEU A 22 -0.51 13.06 -8.15
C LEU A 22 0.39 14.11 -7.48
N GLY A 23 1.65 14.20 -7.90
CA GLY A 23 2.64 15.08 -7.29
C GLY A 23 2.91 14.72 -5.82
N PRO A 24 3.32 15.69 -4.99
CA PRO A 24 3.57 15.46 -3.57
C PRO A 24 2.29 15.02 -2.84
N ALA A 25 2.38 13.89 -2.13
CA ALA A 25 1.26 13.31 -1.39
C ALA A 25 1.49 13.31 0.14
N PRO A 26 0.41 13.34 0.95
CA PRO A 26 0.51 13.27 2.41
C PRO A 26 1.36 12.09 2.89
N ARG A 27 2.27 12.35 3.85
CA ARG A 27 3.20 11.35 4.40
C ARG A 27 2.47 10.10 4.90
N ARG A 28 1.36 10.28 5.63
CA ARG A 28 0.50 9.21 6.13
C ARG A 28 0.05 8.28 5.01
N LYS A 29 -0.55 8.82 3.94
CA LYS A 29 -1.04 8.03 2.81
C LYS A 29 0.08 7.30 2.05
N ARG A 30 1.24 7.93 1.88
CA ARG A 30 2.42 7.26 1.28
C ARG A 30 2.85 6.04 2.08
N ARG A 31 2.90 6.15 3.41
CA ARG A 31 3.22 5.04 4.32
C ARG A 31 2.18 3.93 4.25
N LEU A 32 0.89 4.28 4.29
CA LEU A 32 -0.20 3.30 4.20
C LEU A 32 -0.21 2.56 2.85
N PHE A 33 0.07 3.24 1.75
CA PHE A 33 0.23 2.60 0.45
C PHE A 33 1.44 1.63 0.42
N ALA A 34 2.58 2.03 0.98
CA ALA A 34 3.75 1.14 1.10
C ALA A 34 3.43 -0.11 1.95
N VAL A 35 2.76 0.08 3.09
CA VAL A 35 2.28 -1.03 3.93
C VAL A 35 1.32 -1.93 3.16
N ALA A 36 0.39 -1.37 2.39
CA ALA A 36 -0.56 -2.14 1.58
C ALA A 36 0.16 -3.04 0.57
N CYS A 37 1.22 -2.55 -0.08
CA CYS A 37 2.07 -3.36 -0.96
C CYS A 37 2.75 -4.51 -0.19
N CYS A 38 3.28 -4.25 1.00
CA CYS A 38 3.88 -5.29 1.85
C CYS A 38 2.86 -6.36 2.28
N ARG A 39 1.63 -5.95 2.58
CA ARG A 39 0.53 -6.86 2.96
C ARG A 39 0.14 -7.81 1.82
N ARG A 40 0.35 -7.43 0.55
CA ARG A 40 0.11 -8.34 -0.59
C ARG A 40 1.08 -9.50 -0.64
N VAL A 41 2.31 -9.28 -0.19
CA VAL A 41 3.37 -10.31 -0.14
C VAL A 41 3.53 -10.91 1.27
N TRP A 42 2.56 -10.72 2.16
CA TRP A 42 2.63 -11.15 3.56
C TRP A 42 2.97 -12.63 3.77
N ASN A 43 2.49 -13.49 2.87
CA ASN A 43 2.77 -14.93 2.91
C ASN A 43 4.23 -15.28 2.57
N LEU A 44 4.94 -14.39 1.87
CA LEU A 44 6.36 -14.52 1.56
C LEU A 44 7.25 -13.89 2.64
N ILE A 45 6.71 -12.97 3.45
CA ILE A 45 7.37 -12.44 4.64
C ILE A 45 7.30 -13.52 5.73
N ALA A 46 8.31 -14.39 5.80
CA ALA A 46 8.31 -15.56 6.69
C ALA A 46 8.65 -15.21 8.15
N ASP A 47 9.51 -14.22 8.36
CA ASP A 47 10.05 -13.91 9.67
C ASP A 47 9.12 -12.97 10.47
N ARG A 48 9.18 -13.09 11.80
CA ARG A 48 8.33 -12.29 12.70
C ARG A 48 8.80 -10.82 12.80
N GLY A 49 10.09 -10.55 12.61
CA GLY A 49 10.67 -9.21 12.75
C GLY A 49 10.15 -8.27 11.65
N SER A 50 10.19 -8.70 10.40
CA SER A 50 9.65 -7.97 9.24
C SER A 50 8.17 -7.74 9.32
N ARG A 51 7.41 -8.75 9.75
CA ARG A 51 5.96 -8.60 9.98
C ARG A 51 5.69 -7.52 11.04
N ALA A 52 6.44 -7.54 12.14
CA ALA A 52 6.35 -6.53 13.19
C ALA A 52 6.79 -5.14 12.68
N ALA A 53 7.75 -5.05 11.78
CA ALA A 53 8.17 -3.79 11.14
C ALA A 53 7.07 -3.20 10.25
N VAL A 54 6.40 -4.03 9.43
CA VAL A 54 5.26 -3.59 8.61
C VAL A 54 4.08 -3.13 9.48
N GLU A 55 3.80 -3.86 10.57
CA GLU A 55 2.78 -3.47 11.56
C GLU A 55 3.12 -2.16 12.27
N ALA A 56 4.39 -1.97 12.64
CA ALA A 56 4.85 -0.71 13.23
C ALA A 56 4.78 0.45 12.23
N ALA A 57 5.14 0.25 10.96
CA ALA A 57 5.04 1.27 9.92
C ALA A 57 3.59 1.71 9.68
N GLU A 58 2.64 0.80 9.77
CA GLU A 58 1.21 1.11 9.68
C GLU A 58 0.71 1.94 10.86
N ARG A 59 0.99 1.51 12.09
CA ARG A 59 0.66 2.28 13.31
C ARG A 59 1.31 3.66 13.33
N PHE A 60 2.56 3.74 12.89
CA PHE A 60 3.28 5.01 12.77
C PHE A 60 2.63 5.95 11.75
N ALA A 61 2.04 5.42 10.67
CA ALA A 61 1.31 6.22 9.71
C ALA A 61 0.11 6.94 10.36
N ASP A 62 -0.52 6.30 11.34
CA ASP A 62 -1.65 6.84 12.12
C ASP A 62 -1.24 7.54 13.43
N GLY A 63 0.06 7.64 13.73
CA GLY A 63 0.55 8.25 14.97
C GLY A 63 0.33 7.41 16.22
N GLU A 64 0.08 6.10 16.06
CA GLU A 64 -0.17 5.14 17.15
C GLU A 64 1.13 4.58 17.77
N CYS A 65 2.28 4.84 17.14
CA CYS A 65 3.60 4.62 17.73
C CYS A 65 4.55 5.75 17.34
N ASP A 66 5.66 5.89 18.07
CA ASP A 66 6.69 6.91 17.79
C ASP A 66 7.78 6.41 16.83
N ALA A 67 8.70 7.31 16.47
CA ALA A 67 9.77 7.04 15.53
C ALA A 67 10.84 6.11 16.10
N ASP A 68 11.00 6.06 17.42
CA ASP A 68 11.97 5.19 18.09
C ASP A 68 11.49 3.74 18.08
N GLU A 69 10.21 3.50 18.36
CA GLU A 69 9.60 2.18 18.27
C GLU A 69 9.64 1.65 16.83
N LEU A 70 9.25 2.47 15.85
CA LEU A 70 9.38 2.13 14.43
C LEU A 70 10.85 1.79 14.10
N SER A 71 11.78 2.58 14.63
CA SER A 71 13.20 2.40 14.34
C SER A 71 13.76 1.12 14.93
N ALA A 72 13.37 0.76 16.15
CA ALA A 72 13.76 -0.50 16.78
C ALA A 72 13.23 -1.69 15.98
N ARG A 73 11.95 -1.67 15.56
CA ARG A 73 11.34 -2.74 14.77
C ARG A 73 11.99 -2.90 13.39
N ALA A 74 12.33 -1.79 12.73
CA ALA A 74 13.06 -1.84 11.48
C ALA A 74 14.47 -2.44 11.65
N ALA A 75 15.18 -2.08 12.72
CA ALA A 75 16.51 -2.64 13.01
C ALA A 75 16.44 -4.14 13.32
N GLU A 76 15.42 -4.60 14.03
CA GLU A 76 15.17 -6.03 14.26
C GLU A 76 14.94 -6.78 12.94
N ALA A 77 14.14 -6.23 12.01
CA ALA A 77 13.96 -6.82 10.67
C ALA A 77 15.28 -6.87 9.88
N TYR A 78 16.07 -5.80 9.92
CA TYR A 78 17.39 -5.74 9.27
C TYR A 78 18.36 -6.80 9.80
N ALA A 79 18.44 -6.97 11.12
CA ALA A 79 19.35 -7.95 11.73
C ALA A 79 19.00 -9.39 11.31
N VAL A 80 17.72 -9.68 11.08
CA VAL A 80 17.28 -10.98 10.54
C VAL A 80 17.66 -11.12 9.07
N ALA A 81 17.52 -10.06 8.27
CA ALA A 81 17.95 -10.04 6.87
C ALA A 81 19.46 -10.29 6.73
N ASP A 82 20.27 -9.60 7.55
CA ASP A 82 21.73 -9.68 7.53
C ASP A 82 22.27 -11.02 8.09
N GLY A 83 21.53 -11.63 9.02
CA GLY A 83 21.86 -12.97 9.53
C GLY A 83 21.57 -14.12 8.54
N LEU A 84 20.76 -13.88 7.51
CA LEU A 84 20.49 -14.83 6.43
C LEU A 84 21.51 -14.71 5.28
N THR A 85 22.09 -13.53 5.06
CA THR A 85 23.06 -13.25 3.98
C THR A 85 24.49 -13.75 4.24
N GLU A 86 24.83 -14.25 5.44
CA GLU A 86 26.17 -14.79 5.72
C GLU A 86 26.52 -16.10 4.98
N VAL A 87 25.54 -16.79 4.38
CA VAL A 87 25.74 -18.05 3.64
C VAL A 87 26.04 -17.84 2.15
N ALA A 88 25.91 -16.61 1.62
CA ALA A 88 25.92 -16.34 0.17
C ALA A 88 27.03 -15.40 -0.30
N ARG A 89 28.24 -15.45 0.28
CA ARG A 89 29.39 -14.76 -0.30
C ARG A 89 29.98 -15.54 -1.46
N GLY A 90 29.37 -15.39 -2.63
CA GLY A 90 30.04 -15.68 -3.89
C GLY A 90 29.12 -15.91 -5.07
N VAL A 91 28.50 -14.86 -5.62
CA VAL A 91 28.50 -14.48 -7.05
C VAL A 91 28.05 -13.01 -7.12
N ASP A 92 28.78 -12.24 -7.93
CA ASP A 92 28.49 -10.90 -8.48
C ASP A 92 27.15 -10.21 -8.10
N GLY A 93 27.22 -9.15 -7.29
CA GLY A 93 26.32 -7.98 -7.36
C GLY A 93 24.79 -8.13 -7.24
N SER A 94 24.24 -9.29 -6.87
CA SER A 94 22.80 -9.56 -6.81
C SER A 94 22.26 -9.46 -5.36
N GLU A 95 21.29 -8.56 -5.22
CA GLU A 95 20.01 -8.70 -4.49
C GLU A 95 20.00 -9.26 -3.06
N CYS A 96 19.25 -8.56 -2.20
CA CYS A 96 18.72 -9.18 -0.99
C CYS A 96 17.99 -10.49 -1.35
N GLU A 97 18.48 -11.63 -0.84
CA GLU A 97 17.97 -12.99 -1.14
C GLU A 97 16.49 -13.21 -0.75
N ASN A 98 15.84 -12.25 -0.09
CA ASN A 98 14.41 -12.29 0.19
C ASN A 98 13.73 -10.94 -0.16
N PRO A 99 13.20 -10.76 -1.38
CA PRO A 99 12.59 -9.48 -1.77
C PRO A 99 11.37 -9.10 -0.93
N ALA A 100 10.70 -10.05 -0.25
CA ALA A 100 9.62 -9.74 0.69
C ALA A 100 10.13 -9.07 1.98
N MET A 101 11.33 -9.45 2.43
CA MET A 101 12.07 -8.79 3.52
C MET A 101 12.46 -7.36 3.11
N ALA A 102 13.00 -7.19 1.91
CA ALA A 102 13.36 -5.87 1.38
C ALA A 102 12.15 -4.93 1.27
N ALA A 103 10.97 -5.45 0.92
CA ALA A 103 9.73 -4.69 0.93
C ALA A 103 9.35 -4.23 2.36
N ALA A 104 9.42 -5.13 3.35
CA ALA A 104 9.13 -4.80 4.76
C ALA A 104 10.07 -3.73 5.33
N VAL A 105 11.36 -3.87 5.01
CA VAL A 105 12.41 -2.94 5.38
C VAL A 105 12.17 -1.57 4.72
N ALA A 106 11.95 -1.53 3.41
CA ALA A 106 11.73 -0.28 2.68
C ALA A 106 10.45 0.44 3.16
N ALA A 107 9.43 -0.29 3.62
CA ALA A 107 8.24 0.31 4.22
C ALA A 107 8.53 0.99 5.56
N ALA A 108 9.40 0.39 6.39
CA ALA A 108 9.82 0.98 7.65
C ALA A 108 10.75 2.19 7.45
N GLU A 109 11.61 2.16 6.43
CA GLU A 109 12.46 3.30 6.06
C GLU A 109 11.66 4.47 5.45
N SER A 110 10.67 4.16 4.60
CA SER A 110 9.71 5.15 4.07
C SER A 110 9.01 5.90 5.20
N ALA A 111 8.79 5.25 6.33
CA ALA A 111 8.15 5.85 7.48
C ALA A 111 9.07 6.85 8.20
N ARG A 112 10.39 6.61 8.26
CA ARG A 112 11.39 7.49 8.92
C ARG A 112 11.75 8.76 8.15
N GLY A 113 11.60 8.79 6.82
CA GLY A 113 12.23 9.81 5.98
C GLY A 113 11.87 11.28 6.28
N GLU A 114 12.69 11.98 7.07
CA GLU A 114 12.76 13.45 7.19
C GLU A 114 13.68 14.10 6.13
N SER A 115 14.30 13.30 5.26
CA SER A 115 15.46 13.76 4.48
C SER A 115 15.14 14.72 3.32
N SER A 116 16.04 15.69 3.20
CA SER A 116 16.00 16.94 2.43
C SER A 116 16.42 16.78 0.96
N VAL A 117 15.69 15.99 0.18
CA VAL A 117 15.91 15.92 -1.28
C VAL A 117 14.86 16.79 -2.00
N THR A 118 15.31 17.46 -3.06
CA THR A 118 14.63 18.55 -3.76
C THR A 118 13.19 18.22 -4.19
N PRO A 119 12.30 19.23 -4.34
CA PRO A 119 10.87 19.04 -4.68
C PRO A 119 10.54 18.40 -6.04
N GLN A 120 11.53 17.85 -6.76
CA GLN A 120 11.37 17.37 -8.14
C GLN A 120 11.47 15.86 -8.32
N THR A 121 11.62 15.06 -7.25
CA THR A 121 11.47 13.60 -7.36
C THR A 121 10.03 13.17 -7.10
N VAL A 122 9.53 12.44 -8.09
CA VAL A 122 8.20 11.91 -8.25
C VAL A 122 8.03 10.73 -7.28
N PHE A 123 7.26 10.89 -6.20
CA PHE A 123 7.09 9.87 -5.14
C PHE A 123 8.42 9.54 -4.41
N ASP A 124 8.37 9.06 -3.15
CA ASP A 124 9.61 8.79 -2.40
C ASP A 124 10.39 7.63 -3.05
N ASP A 125 11.71 7.71 -3.17
CA ASP A 125 12.58 6.59 -3.59
C ASP A 125 12.25 5.32 -2.79
N ALA A 126 11.88 5.51 -1.52
CA ALA A 126 11.50 4.43 -0.63
C ALA A 126 10.17 3.74 -1.02
N VAL A 127 9.16 4.48 -1.50
CA VAL A 127 7.91 3.85 -1.95
C VAL A 127 8.09 3.15 -3.30
N TRP A 128 8.88 3.73 -4.20
CA TRP A 128 9.29 3.06 -5.43
C TRP A 128 10.00 1.72 -5.11
N SER A 129 10.94 1.75 -4.16
CA SER A 129 11.63 0.56 -3.65
C SER A 129 10.64 -0.50 -3.13
N VAL A 130 9.68 -0.15 -2.28
CA VAL A 130 8.68 -1.12 -1.75
C VAL A 130 7.87 -1.77 -2.88
N THR A 131 7.37 -0.97 -3.82
CA THR A 131 6.55 -1.51 -4.93
C THR A 131 7.35 -2.45 -5.83
N TRP A 132 8.63 -2.13 -6.10
CA TRP A 132 9.54 -3.00 -6.85
C TRP A 132 9.79 -4.31 -6.12
N HIS A 133 10.23 -4.26 -4.87
CA HIS A 133 10.56 -5.46 -4.10
C HIS A 133 9.35 -6.39 -3.88
N ALA A 134 8.15 -5.84 -3.70
CA ALA A 134 6.93 -6.64 -3.61
C ALA A 134 6.60 -7.38 -4.93
N ARG A 135 6.79 -6.72 -6.08
CA ARG A 135 6.62 -7.34 -7.41
C ARG A 135 7.67 -8.43 -7.63
N ASP A 136 8.91 -8.10 -7.35
CA ASP A 136 10.05 -9.00 -7.51
C ASP A 136 9.92 -10.25 -6.61
N ALA A 137 9.46 -10.09 -5.37
CA ALA A 137 9.21 -11.21 -4.45
C ALA A 137 8.27 -12.26 -5.05
N LEU A 138 7.17 -11.79 -5.66
CA LEU A 138 6.18 -12.68 -6.27
C LEU A 138 6.70 -13.30 -7.57
N GLY A 139 7.38 -12.52 -8.41
CA GLY A 139 8.01 -13.01 -9.64
C GLY A 139 9.06 -14.09 -9.36
N SER A 140 9.98 -13.81 -8.43
CA SER A 140 11.03 -14.75 -8.01
C SER A 140 10.45 -16.01 -7.37
N ALA A 141 9.43 -15.89 -6.51
CA ALA A 141 8.74 -17.05 -5.95
C ALA A 141 8.04 -17.90 -7.02
N GLU A 142 7.45 -17.28 -8.05
CA GLU A 142 6.85 -18.00 -9.18
C GLU A 142 7.91 -18.74 -9.97
N TYR A 143 9.00 -18.06 -10.33
CA TYR A 143 10.11 -18.65 -11.07
C TYR A 143 10.71 -19.85 -10.32
N GLN A 144 10.92 -19.75 -9.01
CA GLN A 144 11.41 -20.86 -8.20
C GLN A 144 10.48 -22.09 -8.22
N ARG A 145 9.17 -21.90 -8.41
CA ARG A 145 8.20 -23.00 -8.48
C ARG A 145 8.11 -23.63 -9.86
N THR A 146 8.27 -22.84 -10.93
CA THR A 146 7.95 -23.27 -12.30
C THR A 146 9.15 -23.36 -13.23
N ALA A 147 10.25 -22.67 -12.90
CA ALA A 147 11.40 -22.41 -13.77
C ALA A 147 11.00 -21.81 -15.14
N ASP A 148 9.94 -21.01 -15.17
CA ASP A 148 9.40 -20.38 -16.38
C ASP A 148 9.32 -18.85 -16.23
N ASP A 149 10.11 -18.16 -17.04
CA ASP A 149 10.19 -16.70 -17.06
C ASP A 149 8.84 -16.06 -17.45
N ALA A 150 8.10 -16.68 -18.36
CA ALA A 150 6.82 -16.14 -18.83
C ALA A 150 5.76 -16.14 -17.71
N SER A 151 5.73 -17.21 -16.90
CA SER A 151 4.89 -17.29 -15.70
C SER A 151 5.30 -16.23 -14.66
N ALA A 152 6.59 -16.09 -14.40
CA ALA A 152 7.10 -15.09 -13.45
C ALA A 152 6.74 -13.66 -13.88
N GLU A 153 6.94 -13.32 -15.16
CA GLU A 153 6.54 -12.03 -15.72
C GLU A 153 5.02 -11.79 -15.63
N ALA A 154 4.20 -12.82 -15.85
CA ALA A 154 2.75 -12.70 -15.72
C ALA A 154 2.33 -12.37 -14.29
N VAL A 155 2.99 -12.96 -13.29
CA VAL A 155 2.79 -12.65 -11.88
C VAL A 155 3.21 -11.21 -11.56
N VAL A 156 4.38 -10.76 -12.05
CA VAL A 156 4.85 -9.38 -11.89
C VAL A 156 3.87 -8.37 -12.50
N ARG A 157 3.36 -8.63 -13.71
CA ARG A 157 2.34 -7.77 -14.36
C ARG A 157 1.06 -7.71 -13.55
N ARG A 158 0.57 -8.85 -13.06
CA ARG A 158 -0.64 -8.92 -12.22
C ARG A 158 -0.46 -8.17 -10.90
N GLU A 159 0.71 -8.29 -10.28
CA GLU A 159 1.03 -7.53 -9.07
C GLU A 159 1.10 -6.03 -9.36
N GLY A 160 1.69 -5.63 -10.48
CA GLY A 160 1.70 -4.23 -10.92
C GLY A 160 0.29 -3.63 -11.02
N ALA A 161 -0.63 -4.34 -11.66
CA ALA A 161 -2.03 -3.93 -11.75
C ALA A 161 -2.68 -3.80 -10.36
N ALA A 162 -2.45 -4.77 -9.48
CA ALA A 162 -2.98 -4.74 -8.11
C ALA A 162 -2.42 -3.59 -7.26
N GLN A 163 -1.14 -3.24 -7.43
CA GLN A 163 -0.53 -2.10 -6.77
C GLN A 163 -1.11 -0.77 -7.30
N ILE A 164 -1.46 -0.69 -8.58
CA ILE A 164 -2.17 0.47 -9.14
C ILE A 164 -3.59 0.57 -8.56
N GLU A 165 -4.31 -0.54 -8.43
CA GLU A 165 -5.63 -0.55 -7.75
C GLU A 165 -5.52 -0.04 -6.31
N LEU A 166 -4.52 -0.53 -5.54
CA LEU A 166 -4.26 -0.04 -4.18
C LEU A 166 -3.89 1.45 -4.16
N PHE A 167 -3.10 1.91 -5.13
CA PHE A 167 -2.72 3.31 -5.27
C PHE A 167 -3.96 4.18 -5.49
N CYS A 168 -4.84 3.80 -6.43
CA CYS A 168 -6.09 4.49 -6.69
C CYS A 168 -7.11 4.38 -5.54
N CYS A 169 -7.03 3.34 -4.71
CA CYS A 169 -7.80 3.25 -3.48
C CYS A 169 -7.29 4.21 -2.40
N VAL A 170 -5.97 4.34 -2.22
CA VAL A 170 -5.41 5.22 -1.18
C VAL A 170 -5.45 6.69 -1.61
N PHE A 171 -5.16 6.95 -2.88
CA PHE A 171 -5.10 8.28 -3.47
C PHE A 171 -6.25 8.45 -4.46
N ASN A 172 -7.09 9.46 -4.24
CA ASN A 172 -8.04 9.91 -5.24
C ASN A 172 -7.97 11.44 -5.36
N PRO A 173 -7.28 11.98 -6.40
CA PRO A 173 -7.23 13.43 -6.62
C PRO A 173 -8.54 13.99 -7.18
N PHE A 174 -9.48 13.12 -7.56
CA PHE A 174 -10.82 13.49 -8.04
C PHE A 174 -11.91 13.25 -6.98
N ALA A 175 -11.52 13.03 -5.72
CA ALA A 175 -12.48 12.75 -4.64
C ALA A 175 -13.57 13.85 -4.60
N PRO A 176 -14.87 13.46 -4.61
CA PRO A 176 -15.97 14.40 -4.63
C PRO A 176 -16.08 15.15 -3.30
N ALA A 177 -16.94 16.17 -3.28
CA ALA A 177 -17.33 16.80 -2.03
C ALA A 177 -17.99 15.77 -1.10
N PHE A 178 -17.59 15.74 0.16
CA PHE A 178 -18.11 14.79 1.14
C PHE A 178 -19.02 15.52 2.13
N ASP A 179 -20.26 15.05 2.28
CA ASP A 179 -21.20 15.56 3.28
C ASP A 179 -21.16 14.69 4.54
N PRO A 180 -20.73 15.23 5.71
CA PRO A 180 -20.71 14.48 6.96
C PRO A 180 -22.08 13.95 7.41
N SER A 181 -23.19 14.52 6.91
CA SER A 181 -24.55 14.05 7.23
C SER A 181 -24.86 12.65 6.69
N TRP A 182 -24.10 12.17 5.69
CA TRP A 182 -24.22 10.79 5.18
C TRP A 182 -23.70 9.76 6.18
N VAL A 183 -22.88 10.16 7.17
CA VAL A 183 -22.23 9.24 8.11
C VAL A 183 -23.15 8.96 9.31
N SER A 184 -24.11 8.07 9.12
CA SER A 184 -24.92 7.49 10.20
C SER A 184 -24.06 6.69 11.20
N ASP A 185 -24.60 6.36 12.38
CA ASP A 185 -23.91 5.53 13.38
C ASP A 185 -23.53 4.14 12.82
N THR A 186 -24.40 3.57 11.98
CA THR A 186 -24.12 2.31 11.27
C THR A 186 -22.99 2.47 10.27
N ALA A 187 -23.02 3.52 9.44
CA ALA A 187 -21.99 3.80 8.46
C ALA A 187 -20.63 4.04 9.15
N ARG A 188 -20.61 4.79 10.26
CA ARG A 188 -19.42 4.99 11.09
C ARG A 188 -18.86 3.67 11.62
N SER A 189 -19.71 2.84 12.22
CA SER A 189 -19.29 1.55 12.79
C SER A 189 -18.69 0.62 11.73
N LEU A 190 -19.26 0.60 10.52
CA LEU A 190 -18.74 -0.17 9.39
C LEU A 190 -17.40 0.38 8.87
N ALA A 191 -17.26 1.70 8.76
CA ALA A 191 -16.01 2.34 8.38
C ALA A 191 -14.89 2.08 9.40
N GLU A 192 -15.19 2.17 10.69
CA GLU A 192 -14.26 1.82 11.78
C GLU A 192 -13.86 0.35 11.71
N ALA A 193 -14.82 -0.57 11.53
CA ALA A 193 -14.52 -2.00 11.40
C ALA A 193 -13.67 -2.31 10.16
N ALA A 194 -13.95 -1.65 9.02
CA ALA A 194 -13.14 -1.77 7.82
C ALA A 194 -11.71 -1.26 8.06
N TYR A 195 -11.55 -0.15 8.78
CA TYR A 195 -10.27 0.46 9.06
C TYR A 195 -9.43 -0.35 10.06
N GLU A 196 -10.02 -0.72 11.21
CA GLU A 196 -9.32 -1.41 12.31
C GLU A 196 -9.05 -2.88 11.99
N ASN A 197 -10.06 -3.59 11.48
CA ASN A 197 -10.00 -5.04 11.30
C ASN A 197 -9.73 -5.46 9.86
N ARG A 198 -9.59 -4.51 8.92
CA ARG A 198 -9.49 -4.77 7.47
C ARG A 198 -10.68 -5.57 6.92
N SER A 199 -11.86 -5.35 7.49
CA SER A 199 -13.12 -5.96 7.05
C SER A 199 -13.65 -5.29 5.77
N PHE A 200 -12.80 -5.19 4.74
CA PHE A 200 -13.11 -4.51 3.49
C PHE A 200 -14.14 -5.27 2.65
N ASP A 201 -14.36 -6.55 2.95
CA ASP A 201 -15.46 -7.37 2.40
C ASP A 201 -16.84 -6.79 2.69
N ARG A 202 -16.96 -5.91 3.70
CA ARG A 202 -18.22 -5.26 4.10
C ARG A 202 -18.43 -3.88 3.49
N LEU A 203 -17.52 -3.38 2.66
CA LEU A 203 -17.66 -2.06 2.03
C LEU A 203 -18.90 -1.91 1.14
N PRO A 204 -19.42 -2.96 0.45
CA PRO A 204 -20.70 -2.84 -0.23
C PRO A 204 -21.87 -2.52 0.72
N ILE A 205 -21.87 -3.10 1.94
CA ILE A 205 -22.87 -2.79 2.98
C ILE A 205 -22.70 -1.36 3.50
N LEU A 206 -21.45 -0.88 3.58
CA LEU A 206 -21.18 0.51 3.90
C LEU A 206 -21.73 1.46 2.83
N ALA A 207 -21.61 1.11 1.55
CA ALA A 207 -22.19 1.90 0.46
C ALA A 207 -23.71 2.00 0.59
N ASP A 208 -24.39 0.89 0.88
CA ASP A 208 -25.83 0.88 1.08
C ASP A 208 -26.23 1.76 2.28
N ALA A 209 -25.47 1.70 3.38
CA ALA A 209 -25.72 2.54 4.55
C ALA A 209 -25.53 4.06 4.28
N LEU A 210 -24.63 4.42 3.35
CA LEU A 210 -24.46 5.81 2.90
C LEU A 210 -25.61 6.24 1.97
N GLU A 211 -26.02 5.36 1.05
CA GLU A 211 -27.14 5.61 0.13
C GLU A 211 -28.46 5.78 0.90
N ASP A 212 -28.72 4.95 1.91
CA ASP A 212 -29.86 5.08 2.84
C ASP A 212 -29.86 6.41 3.62
N ALA A 213 -28.67 6.97 3.86
CA ALA A 213 -28.49 8.27 4.50
C ALA A 213 -28.60 9.46 3.52
N GLY A 214 -28.89 9.20 2.24
CA GLY A 214 -29.08 10.22 1.20
C GLY A 214 -27.81 10.58 0.41
N CYS A 215 -26.75 9.76 0.48
CA CYS A 215 -25.61 9.90 -0.41
C CYS A 215 -25.99 9.47 -1.84
N GLU A 216 -25.84 10.38 -2.81
CA GLU A 216 -26.06 10.10 -4.23
C GLU A 216 -24.74 10.13 -5.05
N GLU A 217 -23.59 10.23 -4.37
CA GLU A 217 -22.28 10.33 -5.03
C GLU A 217 -21.86 8.99 -5.65
N GLY A 218 -22.20 8.81 -6.92
CA GLY A 218 -22.01 7.55 -7.66
C GLY A 218 -20.56 7.07 -7.72
N GLU A 219 -19.57 7.96 -7.74
CA GLU A 219 -18.16 7.57 -7.65
C GLU A 219 -17.83 6.92 -6.31
N LEU A 220 -18.26 7.55 -5.21
CA LEU A 220 -17.97 7.10 -3.86
C LEU A 220 -18.64 5.75 -3.61
N LEU A 221 -19.93 5.65 -3.93
CA LEU A 221 -20.69 4.41 -3.80
C LEU A 221 -20.14 3.32 -4.73
N GLY A 222 -19.76 3.69 -5.95
CA GLY A 222 -19.14 2.79 -6.93
C GLY A 222 -17.79 2.27 -6.46
N HIS A 223 -16.97 3.08 -5.81
CA HIS A 223 -15.69 2.66 -5.23
C HIS A 223 -15.90 1.62 -4.13
N LEU A 224 -16.85 1.84 -3.22
CA LEU A 224 -17.14 0.93 -2.10
C LEU A 224 -17.79 -0.39 -2.55
N ARG A 225 -18.65 -0.34 -3.58
CA ARG A 225 -19.30 -1.51 -4.17
C ARG A 225 -18.37 -2.27 -5.12
N GLY A 226 -17.35 -1.58 -5.65
CA GLY A 226 -16.38 -2.15 -6.56
C GLY A 226 -15.61 -3.29 -5.90
N GLY A 227 -15.42 -4.40 -6.61
CA GLY A 227 -14.60 -5.53 -6.13
C GLY A 227 -13.09 -5.27 -6.16
N GLY A 228 -12.67 -4.00 -6.17
CA GLY A 228 -11.27 -3.59 -6.22
C GLY A 228 -10.57 -3.81 -4.88
N LEU A 229 -9.25 -3.70 -4.87
CA LEU A 229 -8.46 -3.82 -3.64
C LEU A 229 -8.62 -2.59 -2.75
N HIS A 230 -8.82 -2.83 -1.46
CA HIS A 230 -8.83 -1.81 -0.43
C HIS A 230 -7.73 -2.03 0.61
N ALA A 231 -7.29 -0.94 1.22
CA ALA A 231 -6.33 -0.93 2.30
C ALA A 231 -6.66 0.17 3.31
N ARG A 232 -5.97 0.17 4.46
CA ARG A 232 -5.93 1.36 5.31
C ARG A 232 -5.44 2.55 4.48
N GLY A 233 -6.08 3.70 4.64
CA GLY A 233 -5.86 4.87 3.79
C GLY A 233 -6.80 4.96 2.60
N CYS A 234 -7.72 4.00 2.42
CA CYS A 234 -8.84 4.07 1.46
C CYS A 234 -9.49 5.45 1.52
N TRP A 235 -9.54 6.15 0.39
CA TRP A 235 -9.93 7.56 0.36
C TRP A 235 -11.35 7.81 0.90
N VAL A 236 -12.30 6.91 0.66
CA VAL A 236 -13.67 7.02 1.18
C VAL A 236 -13.70 6.84 2.69
N VAL A 237 -13.06 5.78 3.19
CA VAL A 237 -13.04 5.47 4.64
C VAL A 237 -12.31 6.58 5.40
N ASP A 238 -11.21 7.08 4.86
CA ASP A 238 -10.47 8.21 5.42
C ASP A 238 -11.33 9.49 5.49
N LEU A 239 -12.12 9.81 4.46
CA LEU A 239 -13.07 10.92 4.49
C LEU A 239 -14.11 10.76 5.61
N MET A 240 -14.69 9.57 5.75
CA MET A 240 -15.68 9.27 6.79
C MET A 240 -15.13 9.38 8.21
N LEU A 241 -13.88 8.96 8.41
CA LEU A 241 -13.21 8.96 9.71
C LEU A 241 -12.43 10.26 9.99
N GLY A 242 -12.42 11.22 9.06
CA GLY A 242 -11.70 12.48 9.20
C GLY A 242 -10.18 12.33 9.20
N ARG A 243 -9.64 11.26 8.59
CA ARG A 243 -8.21 10.96 8.53
C ARG A 243 -7.64 11.52 7.22
N LYS A 244 -6.77 12.54 7.28
CA LYS A 244 -6.15 13.18 6.10
C LYS A 244 -4.75 12.64 5.80
#